data_AF-A0A2N7AUU3-F1
#
_entry.id   AF-A0A2N7AUU3-F1
#
_cell.length_a   1.000
_cell.length_b   1.000
_cell.length_c   1.000
_cell.angle_alpha   90.00
_cell.angle_beta   90.00
_cell.angle_gamma   90.00
#
_symmetry.space_group_name_H-M   'P 1'
#
loop_
_entity.id
_entity.type
_entity.pdbx_description
1 polymer ?
#
loop_
_entity_poly.entity_id
_entity_poly.type
_entity_poly.pdbx_seq_one_letter_code
_entity_poly.pdbx_strand_id
1 'polypeptide(L)'
;MDTSQVTNMSRMFLNCRSLKSLDLSDLDTSKVEDMSNMFNGCSNLKALDLTKFDTSQVTDMDGMFAGCESLEELDLSTFDTRNVKSMKNVFESVDALKTLKLGKNFVTSKDQKNDSKLIEKTWINIGKGTVNNPKPENKMGISSSDLLSCENKGEWVVKPMEEYHGPYIVQVTNNLDDNLGIVVPKKLQPEYVGSTFDLVVPERTGYTVDKKTISVMTLKNRLSSVDTVTYTPIPEKKKTVLKTDSSVSENNNYVALHSDLKNAKLYDVSGQVRKHVLSQGDGWLSDKILKISNNKYYHVAGDDWVKSDDVYLYKDVKNRVKTKDVLMTTLVDSHAREISNRGLGALSTWDTDEVAIIKGHRYYRVSHNEFIDSDKVDIVRS
;
A
#
# COMPACT_ATOMS: atom_id res chain seq x y z
N MET A 1 -38.67 12.43 11.84
CA MET A 1 -39.16 12.62 13.22
C MET A 1 -38.24 13.65 13.87
N ASP A 2 -38.75 14.72 14.48
CA ASP A 2 -37.89 15.69 15.17
C ASP A 2 -37.50 15.16 16.56
N THR A 3 -36.20 15.07 16.82
CA THR A 3 -35.63 14.56 18.08
C THR A 3 -34.79 15.61 18.82
N SER A 4 -34.79 16.86 18.38
CA SER A 4 -33.93 17.97 18.87
C SER A 4 -34.16 18.40 20.34
N GLN A 5 -35.18 17.85 21.01
CA GLN A 5 -35.49 18.10 22.41
C GLN A 5 -35.46 16.83 23.26
N VAL A 6 -35.13 15.67 22.68
CA VAL A 6 -35.10 14.40 23.41
C VAL A 6 -33.86 14.37 24.29
N THR A 7 -34.06 14.17 25.59
CA THR A 7 -32.96 14.03 26.57
C THR A 7 -32.72 12.58 27.01
N ASN A 8 -33.66 11.67 26.76
CA ASN A 8 -33.55 10.26 27.10
C ASN A 8 -33.87 9.40 25.88
N MET A 9 -32.88 8.66 25.39
CA MET A 9 -33.02 7.63 24.34
C MET A 9 -32.71 6.23 24.88
N SER A 10 -32.76 6.06 26.21
CA SER A 10 -32.53 4.76 26.84
C SER A 10 -33.52 3.73 26.30
N ARG A 11 -33.02 2.51 26.08
CA ARG A 11 -33.82 1.34 25.65
C ARG A 11 -34.62 1.51 24.35
N MET A 12 -34.31 2.51 23.51
CA MET A 12 -35.09 2.82 22.30
C MET A 12 -35.25 1.62 21.35
N PHE A 13 -34.23 0.76 21.24
CA PHE A 13 -34.23 -0.46 20.44
C PHE A 13 -33.97 -1.72 21.29
N LEU A 14 -34.28 -1.68 22.58
CA LEU A 14 -34.06 -2.80 23.49
C LEU A 14 -34.74 -4.09 22.98
N ASN A 15 -33.98 -5.17 22.91
CA ASN A 15 -34.40 -6.50 22.48
C ASN A 15 -35.03 -6.57 21.08
N CYS A 16 -34.71 -5.64 20.18
CA CYS A 16 -35.11 -5.72 18.77
C CYS A 16 -34.32 -6.82 18.03
N ARG A 17 -34.51 -8.08 18.43
CA ARG A 17 -33.73 -9.25 17.96
C ARG A 17 -33.83 -9.48 16.45
N SER A 18 -34.90 -9.05 15.78
CA SER A 18 -35.05 -9.19 14.33
C SER A 18 -34.41 -8.03 13.55
N LEU A 19 -33.92 -6.99 14.21
CA LEU A 19 -33.31 -5.83 13.60
C LEU A 19 -31.96 -6.21 12.99
N LYS A 20 -31.81 -6.00 11.67
CA LYS A 20 -30.58 -6.30 10.93
C LYS A 20 -29.80 -5.05 10.52
N SER A 21 -30.54 -3.98 10.27
CA SER A 21 -30.03 -2.66 9.90
C SER A 21 -30.98 -1.60 10.43
N LEU A 22 -30.45 -0.41 10.67
CA LEU A 22 -31.20 0.73 11.17
C LEU A 22 -30.62 2.00 10.56
N ASP A 23 -31.48 2.86 10.04
CA ASP A 23 -31.09 4.21 9.64
C ASP A 23 -31.31 5.15 10.83
N LEU A 24 -30.20 5.72 11.31
CA LEU A 24 -30.14 6.64 12.45
C LEU A 24 -29.80 8.07 12.01
N SER A 25 -29.73 8.33 10.71
CA SER A 25 -29.10 9.53 10.16
C SER A 25 -29.88 10.83 10.38
N ASP A 26 -31.14 10.73 10.79
CA ASP A 26 -32.04 11.85 11.12
C ASP A 26 -32.18 12.10 12.63
N LEU A 27 -31.54 11.30 13.50
CA LEU A 27 -31.60 11.52 14.95
C LEU A 27 -30.69 12.69 15.36
N ASP A 28 -31.29 13.72 15.95
CA ASP A 28 -30.57 14.74 16.70
C ASP A 28 -30.37 14.23 18.13
N THR A 29 -29.11 13.99 18.48
CA THR A 29 -28.69 13.45 19.78
C THR A 29 -28.02 14.50 20.67
N SER A 30 -27.95 15.76 20.22
CA SER A 30 -27.19 16.84 20.86
C SER A 30 -27.62 17.19 22.30
N LYS A 31 -28.84 16.81 22.69
CA LYS A 31 -29.40 17.01 24.04
C LYS A 31 -29.59 15.72 24.83
N VAL A 32 -29.21 14.57 24.27
CA VAL A 32 -29.43 13.28 24.93
C VAL A 32 -28.45 13.13 26.09
N GLU A 33 -28.99 12.88 27.27
CA GLU A 33 -28.26 12.68 28.53
C GLU A 33 -28.16 11.19 28.92
N ASP A 34 -29.09 10.35 28.42
CA ASP A 34 -29.15 8.92 28.73
C ASP A 34 -29.35 8.09 27.45
N MET A 35 -28.35 7.26 27.14
CA MET A 35 -28.35 6.28 26.04
C MET A 35 -28.22 4.83 26.55
N SER A 36 -28.49 4.61 27.84
CA SER A 36 -28.36 3.29 28.45
C SER A 36 -29.25 2.27 27.74
N ASN A 37 -28.67 1.09 27.47
CA ASN A 37 -29.34 -0.05 26.85
C ASN A 37 -30.02 0.25 25.50
N MET A 38 -29.62 1.31 24.79
CA MET A 38 -30.30 1.76 23.57
C MET A 38 -30.42 0.65 22.51
N PHE A 39 -29.38 -0.15 22.31
CA PHE A 39 -29.36 -1.28 21.37
C PHE A 39 -29.27 -2.65 22.05
N ASN A 40 -29.41 -2.71 23.38
CA ASN A 40 -29.21 -3.93 24.15
C ASN A 40 -30.11 -5.07 23.61
N GLY A 41 -29.55 -6.24 23.38
CA GLY A 41 -30.28 -7.43 22.91
C GLY A 41 -30.69 -7.39 21.44
N CYS A 42 -30.17 -6.46 20.64
CA CYS A 42 -30.30 -6.47 19.18
C CYS A 42 -29.38 -7.54 18.57
N SER A 43 -29.65 -8.81 18.85
CA SER A 43 -28.70 -9.91 18.59
C SER A 43 -28.39 -10.18 17.11
N ASN A 44 -29.27 -9.80 16.17
CA ASN A 44 -29.03 -9.94 14.72
C ASN A 44 -28.52 -8.66 14.03
N LEU A 45 -28.25 -7.60 14.79
CA LEU A 45 -27.74 -6.34 14.25
C LEU A 45 -26.26 -6.50 13.90
N LYS A 46 -25.89 -6.28 12.63
CA LYS A 46 -24.53 -6.53 12.14
C LYS A 46 -23.63 -5.31 12.10
N ALA A 47 -24.23 -4.16 11.87
CA ALA A 47 -23.54 -2.88 11.73
C ALA A 47 -24.43 -1.75 12.22
N LEU A 48 -23.81 -0.69 12.72
CA LEU A 48 -24.44 0.55 13.15
C LEU A 48 -23.63 1.73 12.62
N ASP A 49 -24.30 2.64 11.92
CA ASP A 49 -23.72 3.95 11.61
C ASP A 49 -24.10 4.93 12.73
N LEU A 50 -23.11 5.27 13.56
CA LEU A 50 -23.24 6.20 14.68
C LEU A 50 -22.46 7.50 14.43
N THR A 51 -22.00 7.73 13.20
CA THR A 51 -21.11 8.86 12.86
C THR A 51 -21.75 10.23 13.07
N LYS A 52 -23.09 10.29 13.13
CA LYS A 52 -23.84 11.53 13.42
C LYS A 52 -24.21 11.72 14.90
N PHE A 53 -23.88 10.77 15.77
CA PHE A 53 -24.23 10.89 17.18
C PHE A 53 -23.36 11.95 17.86
N ASP A 54 -24.01 12.92 18.50
CA ASP A 54 -23.39 13.80 19.49
C ASP A 54 -23.65 13.22 20.87
N THR A 55 -22.58 12.73 21.51
CA THR A 55 -22.65 12.13 22.84
C THR A 55 -22.09 13.05 23.92
N SER A 56 -21.82 14.32 23.59
CA SER A 56 -21.16 15.26 24.50
C SER A 56 -21.96 15.58 25.77
N GLN A 57 -23.30 15.38 25.76
CA GLN A 57 -24.16 15.55 26.93
C GLN A 57 -24.50 14.23 27.63
N VAL A 58 -24.10 13.09 27.08
CA VAL A 58 -24.48 11.77 27.61
C VAL A 58 -23.74 11.52 28.93
N THR A 59 -24.51 11.12 29.94
CA THR A 59 -24.00 10.79 31.28
C THR A 59 -24.15 9.31 31.62
N ASP A 60 -25.01 8.56 30.91
CA ASP A 60 -25.21 7.12 31.10
C ASP A 60 -25.21 6.38 29.75
N MET A 61 -24.34 5.38 29.63
CA MET A 61 -24.26 4.48 28.47
C MET A 61 -24.32 3.01 28.88
N ASP A 62 -24.78 2.69 30.09
CA ASP A 62 -24.80 1.32 30.62
C ASP A 62 -25.47 0.36 29.63
N GLY A 63 -24.77 -0.72 29.27
CA GLY A 63 -25.26 -1.79 28.41
C GLY A 63 -25.66 -1.35 27.01
N MET A 64 -25.19 -0.20 26.50
CA MET A 64 -25.65 0.37 25.22
C MET A 64 -25.67 -0.63 24.06
N PHE A 65 -24.65 -1.50 23.95
CA PHE A 65 -24.55 -2.55 22.93
C PHE A 65 -24.59 -3.97 23.51
N ALA A 66 -24.96 -4.13 24.78
CA ALA A 66 -24.94 -5.43 25.44
C ALA A 66 -25.84 -6.44 24.70
N GLY A 67 -25.35 -7.64 24.41
CA GLY A 67 -26.11 -8.66 23.69
C GLY A 67 -26.33 -8.39 22.20
N CYS A 68 -25.60 -7.45 21.60
CA CYS A 68 -25.48 -7.31 20.15
C CYS A 68 -24.55 -8.37 19.55
N GLU A 69 -24.92 -9.64 19.69
CA GLU A 69 -24.06 -10.81 19.40
C GLU A 69 -23.53 -10.86 17.96
N SER A 70 -24.28 -10.33 16.98
CA SER A 70 -23.88 -10.31 15.56
C SER A 70 -23.14 -9.05 15.11
N LEU A 71 -22.89 -8.09 16.00
CA LEU A 71 -22.26 -6.81 15.63
C LEU A 71 -20.78 -7.03 15.32
N GLU A 72 -20.40 -6.83 14.06
CA GLU A 72 -19.04 -7.12 13.58
C GLU A 72 -18.13 -5.89 13.62
N GLU A 73 -18.68 -4.70 13.48
CA GLU A 73 -17.94 -3.45 13.35
C GLU A 73 -18.58 -2.35 14.20
N LEU A 74 -17.75 -1.59 14.90
CA LEU A 74 -18.22 -0.46 15.69
C LEU A 74 -17.28 0.74 15.61
N ASP A 75 -17.82 1.85 15.10
CA ASP A 75 -17.13 3.13 15.04
C ASP A 75 -17.60 4.06 16.16
N LEU A 76 -16.75 4.25 17.17
CA LEU A 76 -16.94 5.18 18.28
C LEU A 76 -15.99 6.39 18.18
N SER A 77 -15.55 6.74 16.96
CA SER A 77 -14.62 7.86 16.75
C SER A 77 -15.20 9.22 17.10
N THR A 78 -16.53 9.36 17.02
CA THR A 78 -17.27 10.57 17.36
C THR A 78 -17.72 10.62 18.81
N PHE A 79 -17.58 9.51 19.55
CA PHE A 79 -18.07 9.43 20.92
C PHE A 79 -17.22 10.28 21.86
N ASP A 80 -17.90 11.12 22.64
CA ASP A 80 -17.34 11.94 23.69
C ASP A 80 -17.82 11.42 25.05
N THR A 81 -17.04 10.52 25.64
CA THR A 81 -17.43 9.86 26.88
C THR A 81 -16.91 10.60 28.12
N ARG A 82 -16.39 11.83 27.99
CA ARG A 82 -15.79 12.60 29.10
C ARG A 82 -16.80 12.98 30.18
N ASN A 83 -18.07 13.11 29.81
CA ASN A 83 -19.17 13.41 30.75
C ASN A 83 -19.90 12.15 31.24
N VAL A 84 -19.51 10.96 30.73
CA VAL A 84 -20.18 9.71 31.07
C VAL A 84 -19.80 9.24 32.47
N LYS A 85 -20.80 9.07 33.31
CA LYS A 85 -20.68 8.63 34.71
C LYS A 85 -20.71 7.11 34.84
N SER A 86 -21.40 6.42 33.93
CA SER A 86 -21.50 4.94 33.94
C SER A 86 -21.42 4.36 32.52
N MET A 87 -20.58 3.32 32.37
CA MET A 87 -20.34 2.56 31.13
C MET A 87 -20.26 1.05 31.42
N LYS A 88 -21.09 0.57 32.33
CA LYS A 88 -21.12 -0.82 32.75
C LYS A 88 -21.68 -1.68 31.63
N ASN A 89 -21.04 -2.82 31.38
CA ASN A 89 -21.44 -3.85 30.43
C ASN A 89 -21.68 -3.36 29.00
N VAL A 90 -21.12 -2.21 28.59
CA VAL A 90 -21.36 -1.62 27.26
C VAL A 90 -21.15 -2.63 26.13
N PHE A 91 -20.13 -3.48 26.25
CA PHE A 91 -19.73 -4.48 25.24
C PHE A 91 -20.00 -5.92 25.69
N GLU A 92 -20.80 -6.13 26.74
CA GLU A 92 -21.12 -7.47 27.23
C GLU A 92 -21.80 -8.28 26.11
N SER A 93 -21.29 -9.48 25.81
CA SER A 93 -21.83 -10.37 24.76
C SER A 93 -21.84 -9.76 23.34
N VAL A 94 -20.89 -8.89 23.02
CA VAL A 94 -20.64 -8.40 21.63
C VAL A 94 -19.57 -9.28 20.97
N ASP A 95 -19.87 -10.56 20.84
CA ASP A 95 -18.86 -11.60 20.59
C ASP A 95 -18.34 -11.61 19.15
N ALA A 96 -19.14 -11.15 18.18
CA ALA A 96 -18.74 -11.08 16.77
C ALA A 96 -17.84 -9.88 16.43
N LEU A 97 -17.55 -8.96 17.37
CA LEU A 97 -16.82 -7.73 17.08
C LEU A 97 -15.42 -8.04 16.52
N LYS A 98 -15.14 -7.55 15.32
CA LYS A 98 -13.87 -7.68 14.59
C LYS A 98 -13.11 -6.38 14.53
N THR A 99 -13.82 -5.25 14.49
CA THR A 99 -13.22 -3.92 14.40
C THR A 99 -13.81 -3.00 15.46
N LEU A 100 -12.95 -2.15 16.03
CA LEU A 100 -13.34 -1.12 16.98
C LEU A 100 -12.54 0.15 16.71
N LYS A 101 -13.23 1.28 16.51
CA LYS A 101 -12.58 2.58 16.35
C LYS A 101 -12.85 3.45 17.57
N LEU A 102 -11.80 3.96 18.19
CA LEU A 102 -11.87 4.77 19.40
C LEU A 102 -11.39 6.20 19.13
N GLY A 103 -12.29 7.16 19.35
CA GLY A 103 -12.04 8.59 19.14
C GLY A 103 -11.24 9.23 20.27
N LYS A 104 -10.62 10.37 19.99
CA LYS A 104 -9.80 11.13 20.97
C LYS A 104 -10.54 11.46 22.28
N ASN A 105 -11.86 11.63 22.21
CA ASN A 105 -12.70 11.95 23.37
C ASN A 105 -13.32 10.70 24.03
N PHE A 106 -13.04 9.50 23.50
CA PHE A 106 -13.42 8.25 24.12
C PHE A 106 -12.46 7.95 25.27
N VAL A 107 -12.89 8.24 26.49
CA VAL A 107 -12.17 7.99 27.73
C VAL A 107 -12.97 7.04 28.62
N THR A 108 -12.30 6.07 29.22
CA THR A 108 -12.82 5.27 30.32
C THR A 108 -12.15 5.74 31.60
N SER A 109 -12.90 5.87 32.70
CA SER A 109 -12.26 6.11 33.99
C SER A 109 -11.47 4.85 34.41
N LYS A 110 -10.46 5.02 35.28
CA LYS A 110 -9.64 3.89 35.77
C LYS A 110 -10.48 2.79 36.41
N ASP A 111 -11.60 3.15 37.01
CA ASP A 111 -12.54 2.23 37.65
C ASP A 111 -13.50 1.58 36.63
N GLN A 112 -13.77 2.23 35.50
CA GLN A 112 -14.73 1.78 34.49
C GLN A 112 -14.14 0.83 33.43
N LYS A 113 -12.81 0.73 33.27
CA LYS A 113 -12.21 -0.11 32.21
C LYS A 113 -12.60 -1.59 32.29
N ASN A 114 -12.79 -2.11 33.51
CA ASN A 114 -13.20 -3.49 33.74
C ASN A 114 -14.72 -3.67 33.64
N ASP A 115 -15.46 -2.58 33.78
CA ASP A 115 -16.92 -2.60 33.83
C ASP A 115 -17.53 -2.76 32.45
N SER A 116 -16.89 -2.27 31.38
CA SER A 116 -17.48 -2.31 30.02
C SER A 116 -17.49 -3.71 29.37
N LYS A 117 -16.84 -4.71 29.98
CA LYS A 117 -16.85 -6.15 29.61
C LYS A 117 -16.81 -6.46 28.11
N LEU A 118 -15.70 -6.13 27.45
CA LEU A 118 -15.44 -6.63 26.10
C LEU A 118 -14.88 -8.05 26.16
N ILE A 119 -15.39 -8.96 25.32
CA ILE A 119 -14.88 -10.33 25.23
C ILE A 119 -13.36 -10.32 24.99
N GLU A 120 -12.63 -11.17 25.72
CA GLU A 120 -11.16 -11.16 25.66
C GLU A 120 -10.66 -11.64 24.30
N LYS A 121 -9.94 -10.75 23.62
CA LYS A 121 -9.33 -10.94 22.29
C LYS A 121 -8.02 -10.19 22.26
N THR A 122 -7.11 -10.59 21.38
CA THR A 122 -5.92 -9.79 21.09
C THR A 122 -6.25 -8.79 19.98
N TRP A 123 -5.97 -7.52 20.21
CA TRP A 123 -6.22 -6.43 19.28
C TRP A 123 -4.93 -5.82 18.76
N ILE A 124 -4.88 -5.50 17.48
CA ILE A 124 -3.78 -4.76 16.86
C ILE A 124 -4.32 -3.46 16.26
N ASN A 125 -3.54 -2.39 16.36
CA ASN A 125 -3.84 -1.14 15.68
C ASN A 125 -3.58 -1.30 14.18
N ILE A 126 -4.45 -0.79 13.32
CA ILE A 126 -4.31 -0.94 11.87
C ILE A 126 -3.03 -0.27 11.33
N GLY A 127 -2.53 0.77 12.01
CA GLY A 127 -1.32 1.49 11.63
C GLY A 127 -1.43 2.09 10.24
N LYS A 128 -0.48 1.77 9.36
CA LYS A 128 -0.44 2.28 7.97
C LYS A 128 -1.23 1.42 6.98
N GLY A 129 -1.94 0.41 7.47
CA GLY A 129 -2.66 -0.57 6.68
C GLY A 129 -4.14 -0.23 6.49
N THR A 130 -4.93 -1.25 6.20
CA THR A 130 -6.39 -1.19 6.20
C THR A 130 -6.96 -2.25 7.15
N VAL A 131 -8.26 -2.20 7.42
CA VAL A 131 -8.95 -3.25 8.20
C VAL A 131 -8.66 -4.65 7.65
N ASN A 132 -8.67 -4.79 6.33
CA ASN A 132 -8.45 -6.07 5.64
C ASN A 132 -6.98 -6.41 5.42
N ASN A 133 -6.06 -5.47 5.63
CA ASN A 133 -4.62 -5.69 5.50
C ASN A 133 -3.87 -4.81 6.51
N PRO A 134 -3.97 -5.14 7.81
CA PRO A 134 -3.43 -4.30 8.87
C PRO A 134 -1.90 -4.29 8.83
N LYS A 135 -1.31 -3.13 9.15
CA LYS A 135 0.15 -2.91 9.22
C LYS A 135 0.49 -2.27 10.57
N PRO A 136 0.34 -3.03 11.67
CA PRO A 136 0.58 -2.54 13.02
C PRO A 136 2.05 -2.22 13.24
N GLU A 137 2.33 -1.15 13.98
CA GLU A 137 3.67 -0.93 14.53
C GLU A 137 3.98 -1.96 15.64
N ASN A 138 2.97 -2.35 16.42
CA ASN A 138 3.07 -3.40 17.43
C ASN A 138 2.28 -4.66 17.03
N LYS A 139 2.98 -5.68 16.54
CA LYS A 139 2.39 -6.98 16.16
C LYS A 139 1.96 -7.87 17.33
N MET A 140 2.46 -7.62 18.55
CA MET A 140 2.04 -8.42 19.72
C MET A 140 0.56 -8.19 20.00
N GLY A 141 0.08 -6.97 19.78
CA GLY A 141 -1.26 -6.55 20.12
C GLY A 141 -1.44 -6.27 21.62
N ILE A 142 -2.67 -6.00 22.02
CA ILE A 142 -3.09 -5.73 23.40
C ILE A 142 -4.35 -6.51 23.74
N SER A 143 -4.61 -6.72 25.04
CA SER A 143 -5.83 -7.38 25.52
C SER A 143 -7.07 -6.50 25.27
N SER A 144 -8.26 -7.10 25.31
CA SER A 144 -9.52 -6.32 25.26
C SER A 144 -9.62 -5.36 26.45
N SER A 145 -9.13 -5.77 27.62
CA SER A 145 -9.12 -4.93 28.82
C SER A 145 -8.19 -3.71 28.69
N ASP A 146 -7.05 -3.88 28.02
CA ASP A 146 -6.09 -2.79 27.78
C ASP A 146 -6.59 -1.87 26.66
N LEU A 147 -7.23 -2.43 25.62
CA LEU A 147 -7.78 -1.65 24.50
C LEU A 147 -8.73 -0.56 24.97
N LEU A 148 -9.57 -0.87 25.96
CA LEU A 148 -10.53 0.09 26.51
C LEU A 148 -9.91 1.09 27.49
N SER A 149 -8.60 1.09 27.70
CA SER A 149 -7.93 2.11 28.51
C SER A 149 -7.93 3.49 27.81
N CYS A 150 -7.82 4.57 28.60
CA CYS A 150 -7.89 5.94 28.09
C CYS A 150 -6.77 6.31 27.10
N GLU A 151 -5.68 5.55 27.04
CA GLU A 151 -4.52 5.83 26.19
C GLU A 151 -4.71 5.32 24.75
N ASN A 152 -5.55 4.31 24.53
CA ASN A 152 -5.69 3.67 23.23
C ASN A 152 -6.71 4.39 22.36
N LYS A 153 -6.29 4.74 21.14
CA LYS A 153 -7.03 5.54 20.17
C LYS A 153 -6.78 5.03 18.75
N GLY A 154 -7.66 5.42 17.83
CA GLY A 154 -7.57 5.02 16.44
C GLY A 154 -8.34 3.74 16.12
N GLU A 155 -7.92 3.05 15.07
CA GLU A 155 -8.63 1.92 14.50
C GLU A 155 -7.95 0.60 14.87
N TRP A 156 -8.74 -0.31 15.42
CA TRP A 156 -8.29 -1.58 15.94
C TRP A 156 -9.02 -2.73 15.27
N VAL A 157 -8.28 -3.80 15.03
CA VAL A 157 -8.83 -5.07 14.54
C VAL A 157 -8.40 -6.19 15.44
N VAL A 158 -9.24 -7.22 15.54
CA VAL A 158 -8.86 -8.48 16.17
C VAL A 158 -7.67 -9.04 15.42
N LYS A 159 -6.59 -9.34 16.15
CA LYS A 159 -5.34 -9.84 15.59
C LYS A 159 -5.61 -11.13 14.81
N PRO A 160 -5.25 -11.19 13.52
CA PRO A 160 -5.31 -12.44 12.77
C PRO A 160 -4.46 -13.53 13.42
N MET A 161 -4.91 -14.78 13.32
CA MET A 161 -4.29 -15.90 14.04
C MET A 161 -2.87 -16.23 13.60
N GLU A 162 -2.55 -16.01 12.32
CA GLU A 162 -1.26 -16.40 11.73
C GLU A 162 -0.61 -15.23 10.97
N GLU A 163 0.70 -15.04 11.19
CA GLU A 163 1.52 -14.15 10.36
C GLU A 163 1.81 -14.80 9.00
N TYR A 164 1.93 -13.96 7.97
CA TYR A 164 2.24 -14.40 6.62
C TYR A 164 3.74 -14.38 6.36
N HIS A 165 4.27 -15.50 5.86
CA HIS A 165 5.69 -15.66 5.50
C HIS A 165 5.89 -16.22 4.08
N GLY A 166 4.85 -16.20 3.26
CA GLY A 166 4.90 -16.72 1.89
C GLY A 166 5.49 -15.72 0.87
N PRO A 167 5.53 -16.11 -0.41
CA PRO A 167 6.09 -15.28 -1.46
C PRO A 167 5.13 -14.14 -1.87
N TYR A 168 5.67 -12.94 -2.04
CA TYR A 168 4.92 -11.74 -2.46
C TYR A 168 4.68 -11.66 -3.97
N ILE A 169 4.25 -12.78 -4.58
CA ILE A 169 3.84 -12.86 -5.98
C ILE A 169 2.52 -13.63 -6.07
N VAL A 170 1.55 -13.09 -6.80
CA VAL A 170 0.28 -13.76 -7.09
C VAL A 170 0.25 -14.17 -8.55
N GLN A 171 -0.23 -15.38 -8.82
CA GLN A 171 -0.48 -15.87 -10.17
C GLN A 171 -1.95 -15.64 -10.53
N VAL A 172 -2.19 -15.09 -11.71
CA VAL A 172 -3.51 -14.66 -12.17
C VAL A 172 -3.80 -15.30 -13.52
N THR A 173 -4.95 -15.96 -13.61
CA THR A 173 -5.38 -16.58 -14.86
C THR A 173 -5.73 -15.50 -15.87
N ASN A 174 -5.23 -15.64 -17.10
CA ASN A 174 -5.56 -14.75 -18.20
C ASN A 174 -5.72 -15.54 -19.51
N ASN A 175 -6.18 -14.86 -20.56
CA ASN A 175 -6.47 -15.44 -21.87
C ASN A 175 -5.27 -15.49 -22.84
N LEU A 176 -4.06 -15.16 -22.38
CA LEU A 176 -2.83 -15.23 -23.17
C LEU A 176 -2.00 -16.44 -22.70
N ASP A 177 -1.11 -16.97 -23.57
CA ASP A 177 -0.32 -18.19 -23.33
C ASP A 177 0.81 -18.03 -22.28
N ASP A 178 0.73 -17.01 -21.42
CA ASP A 178 1.69 -16.72 -20.36
C ASP A 178 1.03 -16.56 -18.98
N ASN A 179 1.62 -17.20 -17.96
CA ASN A 179 1.16 -17.03 -16.58
C ASN A 179 1.43 -15.58 -16.12
N LEU A 180 0.37 -14.83 -15.80
CA LEU A 180 0.49 -13.46 -15.29
C LEU A 180 0.87 -13.50 -13.80
N GLY A 181 2.17 -13.38 -13.54
CA GLY A 181 2.71 -13.23 -12.18
C GLY A 181 2.82 -11.75 -11.78
N ILE A 182 2.06 -11.32 -10.77
CA ILE A 182 2.09 -9.94 -10.27
C ILE A 182 2.84 -9.90 -8.94
N VAL A 183 3.96 -9.18 -8.90
CA VAL A 183 4.73 -8.93 -7.66
C VAL A 183 4.01 -7.89 -6.81
N VAL A 184 3.79 -8.19 -5.54
CA VAL A 184 3.09 -7.29 -4.61
C VAL A 184 4.00 -6.16 -4.15
N PRO A 185 3.63 -4.89 -4.39
CA PRO A 185 4.39 -3.74 -3.91
C PRO A 185 4.56 -3.77 -2.40
N LYS A 186 5.73 -3.36 -1.88
CA LYS A 186 6.04 -3.38 -0.44
C LYS A 186 4.95 -2.74 0.44
N LYS A 187 4.35 -1.64 -0.03
CA LYS A 187 3.25 -0.95 0.66
C LYS A 187 1.98 -1.79 0.82
N LEU A 188 1.76 -2.81 -0.02
CA LEU A 188 0.59 -3.69 -0.01
C LEU A 188 0.89 -5.10 0.51
N GLN A 189 2.17 -5.45 0.72
CA GLN A 189 2.55 -6.78 1.19
C GLN A 189 1.83 -7.12 2.51
N PRO A 190 1.13 -8.26 2.57
CA PRO A 190 0.38 -8.63 3.76
C PRO A 190 1.30 -9.12 4.87
N GLU A 191 0.94 -8.78 6.11
CA GLU A 191 1.66 -9.26 7.31
C GLU A 191 0.97 -10.48 7.93
N TYR A 192 -0.29 -10.73 7.59
CA TYR A 192 -1.12 -11.77 8.20
C TYR A 192 -1.88 -12.60 7.18
N VAL A 193 -2.08 -13.88 7.50
CA VAL A 193 -2.97 -14.78 6.75
C VAL A 193 -4.41 -14.30 6.85
N GLY A 194 -5.17 -14.43 5.76
CA GLY A 194 -6.54 -13.93 5.65
C GLY A 194 -6.64 -12.48 5.16
N SER A 195 -5.51 -11.74 5.12
CA SER A 195 -5.52 -10.36 4.62
C SER A 195 -5.95 -10.28 3.16
N THR A 196 -6.74 -9.27 2.81
CA THR A 196 -7.16 -9.00 1.43
C THR A 196 -6.81 -7.58 0.99
N PHE A 197 -6.44 -7.44 -0.28
CA PHE A 197 -6.06 -6.17 -0.89
C PHE A 197 -6.19 -6.24 -2.40
N ASP A 198 -6.32 -5.08 -3.04
CA ASP A 198 -6.39 -4.99 -4.49
C ASP A 198 -5.01 -4.73 -5.09
N LEU A 199 -4.73 -5.40 -6.21
CA LEU A 199 -3.55 -5.16 -7.04
C LEU A 199 -3.96 -4.59 -8.39
N VAL A 200 -3.18 -3.64 -8.88
CA VAL A 200 -3.33 -3.13 -10.25
C VAL A 200 -2.90 -4.21 -11.24
N VAL A 201 -3.75 -4.44 -12.23
CA VAL A 201 -3.43 -5.34 -13.34
C VAL A 201 -2.45 -4.64 -14.28
N PRO A 202 -1.32 -5.26 -14.64
CA PRO A 202 -0.36 -4.67 -15.56
C PRO A 202 -1.00 -4.37 -16.92
N GLU A 203 -0.75 -3.18 -17.47
CA GLU A 203 -1.15 -2.89 -18.84
C GLU A 203 -0.27 -3.67 -19.83
N ARG A 204 -0.86 -4.14 -20.93
CA ARG A 204 -0.14 -4.79 -22.03
C ARG A 204 -0.32 -4.00 -23.31
N THR A 205 0.77 -3.59 -23.95
CA THR A 205 0.68 -2.82 -25.21
C THR A 205 0.01 -3.65 -26.30
N GLY A 206 -0.88 -2.99 -27.06
CA GLY A 206 -1.71 -3.64 -28.07
C GLY A 206 -2.99 -4.25 -27.51
N TYR A 207 -3.21 -4.21 -26.20
CA TYR A 207 -4.40 -4.76 -25.56
C TYR A 207 -5.10 -3.72 -24.68
N THR A 208 -6.42 -3.80 -24.65
CA THR A 208 -7.24 -3.27 -23.55
C THR A 208 -7.46 -4.38 -22.55
N VAL A 209 -7.51 -4.02 -21.27
CA VAL A 209 -7.80 -4.96 -20.19
C VAL A 209 -9.22 -4.73 -19.67
N ASP A 210 -9.94 -5.82 -19.43
CA ASP A 210 -11.30 -5.78 -18.87
C ASP A 210 -11.33 -5.35 -17.40
N LYS A 211 -10.30 -5.70 -16.63
CA LYS A 211 -10.12 -5.36 -15.22
C LYS A 211 -8.87 -4.53 -14.98
N LYS A 212 -9.02 -3.38 -14.32
CA LYS A 212 -7.90 -2.53 -13.89
C LYS A 212 -7.24 -3.04 -12.61
N THR A 213 -8.00 -3.72 -11.77
CA THR A 213 -7.53 -4.28 -10.51
C THR A 213 -8.06 -5.70 -10.33
N ILE A 214 -7.36 -6.48 -9.51
CA ILE A 214 -7.80 -7.78 -9.01
C ILE A 214 -7.79 -7.76 -7.49
N SER A 215 -8.67 -8.54 -6.89
CA SER A 215 -8.66 -8.78 -5.45
C SER A 215 -7.79 -9.98 -5.13
N VAL A 216 -6.92 -9.81 -4.14
CA VAL A 216 -5.97 -10.81 -3.67
C VAL A 216 -6.32 -11.20 -2.24
N MET A 217 -6.27 -12.50 -1.96
CA MET A 217 -6.40 -13.09 -0.64
C MET A 217 -5.09 -13.75 -0.22
N THR A 218 -4.71 -13.52 1.03
CA THR A 218 -3.51 -14.11 1.63
C THR A 218 -3.84 -15.45 2.25
N LEU A 219 -3.29 -16.53 1.68
CA LEU A 219 -3.34 -17.87 2.27
C LEU A 219 -2.02 -18.18 2.96
N LYS A 220 -1.99 -19.19 3.84
CA LYS A 220 -0.84 -19.53 4.69
C LYS A 220 0.53 -19.47 3.99
N ASN A 221 0.62 -20.04 2.79
CA ASN A 221 1.88 -20.16 2.05
C ASN A 221 1.87 -19.51 0.66
N ARG A 222 0.79 -18.82 0.27
CA ARG A 222 0.66 -18.24 -1.07
C ARG A 222 -0.36 -17.12 -1.12
N LEU A 223 -0.19 -16.24 -2.09
CA LEU A 223 -1.23 -15.31 -2.49
C LEU A 223 -2.13 -15.97 -3.54
N SER A 224 -3.42 -15.66 -3.50
CA SER A 224 -4.39 -16.20 -4.45
C SER A 224 -5.33 -15.09 -4.91
N SER A 225 -5.69 -15.12 -6.18
CA SER A 225 -6.82 -14.36 -6.71
C SER A 225 -7.77 -15.34 -7.39
N VAL A 226 -9.06 -15.06 -7.31
CA VAL A 226 -10.10 -15.77 -8.07
C VAL A 226 -10.46 -15.01 -9.36
N ASP A 227 -9.87 -13.84 -9.56
CA ASP A 227 -10.10 -13.06 -10.76
C ASP A 227 -9.39 -13.68 -11.96
N THR A 228 -10.13 -13.73 -13.07
CA THR A 228 -9.58 -13.84 -14.41
C THR A 228 -9.46 -12.46 -15.03
N VAL A 229 -8.40 -12.27 -15.82
CA VAL A 229 -8.12 -11.05 -16.59
C VAL A 229 -8.18 -11.36 -18.08
N THR A 230 -8.89 -10.53 -18.84
CA THR A 230 -8.99 -10.64 -20.29
C THR A 230 -8.31 -9.47 -20.97
N TYR A 231 -7.27 -9.77 -21.73
CA TYR A 231 -6.64 -8.84 -22.65
C TYR A 231 -7.30 -8.95 -24.01
N THR A 232 -7.98 -7.87 -24.43
CA THR A 232 -8.61 -7.75 -25.74
C THR A 232 -7.72 -6.94 -26.67
N PRO A 233 -7.26 -7.50 -27.82
CA PRO A 233 -6.46 -6.75 -28.77
C PRO A 233 -7.16 -5.47 -29.20
N ILE A 234 -6.45 -4.35 -29.15
CA ILE A 234 -6.93 -3.08 -29.68
C ILE A 234 -6.87 -3.20 -31.21
N PRO A 235 -8.01 -3.06 -31.93
CA PRO A 235 -8.00 -3.11 -33.38
C PRO A 235 -7.07 -2.04 -33.93
N GLU A 236 -6.10 -2.44 -34.76
CA GLU A 236 -5.32 -1.48 -35.51
C GLU A 236 -6.27 -0.62 -36.34
N LYS A 237 -6.43 0.66 -35.98
CA LYS A 237 -6.94 1.64 -36.94
C LYS A 237 -6.04 1.54 -38.15
N LYS A 238 -6.61 1.24 -39.33
CA LYS A 238 -5.91 1.27 -40.62
C LYS A 238 -5.01 2.50 -40.66
N LYS A 239 -3.71 2.30 -40.39
CA LYS A 239 -2.71 3.35 -40.52
C LYS A 239 -2.59 3.62 -42.02
N THR A 240 -2.92 4.82 -42.43
CA THR A 240 -2.37 5.41 -43.64
C THR A 240 -0.85 5.28 -43.50
N VAL A 241 -0.28 4.40 -44.32
CA VAL A 241 1.12 3.98 -44.25
C VAL A 241 2.01 5.17 -44.56
N LEU A 242 2.73 5.66 -43.56
CA LEU A 242 4.10 6.12 -43.74
C LEU A 242 4.98 5.00 -43.17
N LYS A 243 5.69 4.31 -44.05
CA LYS A 243 6.65 3.26 -43.69
C LYS A 243 7.78 3.89 -42.86
N THR A 244 7.75 3.67 -41.56
CA THR A 244 8.94 3.76 -40.71
C THR A 244 9.16 2.38 -40.11
N ASP A 245 10.33 1.80 -40.34
CA ASP A 245 10.77 0.52 -39.74
C ASP A 245 10.89 0.68 -38.22
N SER A 246 9.75 0.65 -37.53
CA SER A 246 9.67 0.74 -36.09
C SER A 246 9.25 -0.60 -35.49
N SER A 247 9.97 -1.12 -34.50
CA SER A 247 9.59 -2.30 -33.73
C SER A 247 9.62 -2.00 -32.24
N VAL A 248 8.69 -2.60 -31.50
CA VAL A 248 8.63 -2.50 -30.04
C VAL A 248 8.83 -3.90 -29.46
N SER A 249 9.71 -4.02 -28.46
CA SER A 249 9.95 -5.26 -27.72
C SER A 249 9.85 -5.01 -26.22
N GLU A 250 9.55 -6.05 -25.45
CA GLU A 250 9.57 -5.98 -24.00
C GLU A 250 10.97 -5.65 -23.45
N ASN A 251 11.01 -5.00 -22.31
CA ASN A 251 12.22 -4.64 -21.56
C ASN A 251 11.88 -4.66 -20.05
N ASN A 252 12.87 -4.86 -19.19
CA ASN A 252 12.65 -4.79 -17.74
C ASN A 252 13.89 -4.23 -17.03
N ASN A 253 14.50 -3.22 -17.64
CA ASN A 253 15.72 -2.60 -17.13
C ASN A 253 15.38 -1.25 -16.51
N TYR A 254 16.01 -0.93 -15.37
CA TYR A 254 15.99 0.43 -14.84
C TYR A 254 16.89 1.31 -15.70
N VAL A 255 16.42 2.53 -15.92
CA VAL A 255 17.01 3.52 -16.81
C VAL A 255 17.09 4.85 -16.08
N ALA A 256 18.20 5.57 -16.23
CA ALA A 256 18.39 6.91 -15.69
C ALA A 256 18.98 7.83 -16.74
N LEU A 257 18.64 9.12 -16.69
CA LEU A 257 19.28 10.14 -17.53
C LEU A 257 20.76 10.26 -17.13
N HIS A 258 21.63 10.52 -18.11
CA HIS A 258 23.01 10.89 -17.82
C HIS A 258 23.07 12.13 -16.92
N SER A 259 24.00 12.16 -15.97
CA SER A 259 23.99 13.13 -14.86
C SER A 259 24.21 14.59 -15.29
N ASP A 260 24.80 14.82 -16.46
CA ASP A 260 25.00 16.12 -17.10
C ASP A 260 23.78 16.59 -17.91
N LEU A 261 22.77 15.74 -18.10
CA LEU A 261 21.57 16.05 -18.87
C LEU A 261 20.42 16.50 -17.95
N LYS A 262 20.18 17.82 -17.89
CA LYS A 262 19.06 18.39 -17.10
C LYS A 262 17.69 17.97 -17.61
N ASN A 263 17.54 17.85 -18.93
CA ASN A 263 16.29 17.45 -19.59
C ASN A 263 16.59 16.65 -20.87
N ALA A 264 15.82 15.59 -21.12
CA ALA A 264 15.85 14.81 -22.36
C ALA A 264 14.60 15.04 -23.21
N LYS A 265 14.77 14.95 -24.53
CA LYS A 265 13.64 14.99 -25.47
C LYS A 265 12.86 13.69 -25.38
N LEU A 266 11.54 13.81 -25.47
CA LEU A 266 10.64 12.67 -25.59
C LEU A 266 10.17 12.53 -27.04
N TYR A 267 9.94 11.30 -27.44
CA TYR A 267 9.53 10.91 -28.78
C TYR A 267 8.27 10.05 -28.69
N ASP A 268 7.44 10.09 -29.72
CA ASP A 268 6.37 9.11 -29.89
C ASP A 268 6.86 7.85 -30.64
N VAL A 269 5.97 6.88 -30.81
CA VAL A 269 6.25 5.62 -31.51
C VAL A 269 6.64 5.78 -32.98
N SER A 270 6.38 6.94 -33.60
CA SER A 270 6.79 7.27 -34.96
C SER A 270 8.13 8.01 -35.02
N GLY A 271 8.69 8.38 -33.86
CA GLY A 271 9.92 9.15 -33.74
C GLY A 271 9.71 10.67 -33.80
N GLN A 272 8.47 11.16 -33.70
CA GLN A 272 8.21 12.59 -33.62
C GLN A 272 8.47 13.10 -32.20
N VAL A 273 9.15 14.24 -32.11
CA VAL A 273 9.49 14.90 -30.84
C VAL A 273 8.24 15.46 -30.17
N ARG A 274 8.08 15.18 -28.88
CA ARG A 274 7.00 15.70 -28.02
C ARG A 274 7.29 17.13 -27.56
N LYS A 275 6.23 17.85 -27.20
CA LYS A 275 6.34 19.24 -26.71
C LYS A 275 6.89 19.33 -25.28
N HIS A 276 6.62 18.33 -24.46
CA HIS A 276 7.17 18.21 -23.11
C HIS A 276 8.46 17.37 -23.09
N VAL A 277 9.22 17.50 -22.01
CA VAL A 277 10.54 16.89 -21.83
C VAL A 277 10.55 16.02 -20.59
N LEU A 278 11.51 15.09 -20.52
CA LEU A 278 11.82 14.35 -19.31
C LEU A 278 12.90 15.09 -18.53
N SER A 279 12.59 15.56 -17.32
CA SER A 279 13.56 16.21 -16.46
C SER A 279 14.38 15.21 -15.64
N GLN A 280 15.59 15.61 -15.25
CA GLN A 280 16.45 14.84 -14.37
C GLN A 280 15.75 14.54 -13.03
N GLY A 281 15.82 13.28 -12.60
CA GLY A 281 15.19 12.78 -11.38
C GLY A 281 15.69 11.36 -11.08
N ASP A 282 15.01 10.68 -10.17
CA ASP A 282 15.28 9.26 -9.90
C ASP A 282 15.04 8.43 -11.17
N GLY A 283 15.85 7.38 -11.35
CA GLY A 283 15.66 6.48 -12.48
C GLY A 283 14.32 5.76 -12.43
N TRP A 284 13.89 5.25 -13.58
CA TRP A 284 12.60 4.58 -13.74
C TRP A 284 12.76 3.21 -14.38
N LEU A 285 11.76 2.35 -14.17
CA LEU A 285 11.69 1.08 -14.86
C LEU A 285 11.18 1.31 -16.29
N SER A 286 11.97 0.94 -17.29
CA SER A 286 11.52 0.94 -18.67
C SER A 286 11.04 -0.47 -19.05
N ASP A 287 9.74 -0.62 -19.27
CA ASP A 287 9.05 -1.87 -19.60
C ASP A 287 9.13 -2.23 -21.10
N LYS A 288 9.54 -1.30 -21.96
CA LYS A 288 9.64 -1.51 -23.41
C LYS A 288 10.84 -0.84 -24.04
N ILE A 289 11.32 -1.43 -25.13
CA ILE A 289 12.28 -0.84 -26.05
C ILE A 289 11.58 -0.59 -27.38
N LEU A 290 11.69 0.64 -27.88
CA LEU A 290 11.31 1.00 -29.24
C LEU A 290 12.58 1.09 -30.08
N LYS A 291 12.58 0.47 -31.25
CA LYS A 291 13.59 0.67 -32.28
C LYS A 291 12.93 1.38 -33.44
N ILE A 292 13.51 2.50 -33.88
CA ILE A 292 13.10 3.18 -35.11
C ILE A 292 14.35 3.27 -35.99
N SER A 293 14.36 2.52 -37.09
CA SER A 293 15.56 2.31 -37.91
C SER A 293 16.72 1.79 -37.03
N ASN A 294 17.84 2.53 -36.94
CA ASN A 294 19.01 2.16 -36.13
C ASN A 294 19.00 2.75 -34.71
N ASN A 295 17.99 3.55 -34.35
CA ASN A 295 17.93 4.19 -33.05
C ASN A 295 17.13 3.34 -32.06
N LYS A 296 17.64 3.24 -30.83
CA LYS A 296 16.96 2.58 -29.71
C LYS A 296 16.40 3.64 -28.77
N TYR A 297 15.22 3.37 -28.23
CA TYR A 297 14.54 4.21 -27.26
C TYR A 297 14.01 3.35 -26.11
N TYR A 298 13.94 3.95 -24.93
CA TYR A 298 13.40 3.37 -23.71
C TYR A 298 12.07 4.03 -23.40
N HIS A 299 11.07 3.22 -23.08
CA HIS A 299 9.77 3.73 -22.66
C HIS A 299 9.89 4.48 -21.34
N VAL A 300 9.16 5.60 -21.26
CA VAL A 300 9.07 6.47 -20.07
C VAL A 300 7.69 6.32 -19.44
N ALA A 301 6.64 6.75 -20.15
CA ALA A 301 5.25 6.60 -19.74
C ALA A 301 4.29 6.83 -20.92
N GLY A 302 3.15 6.14 -20.95
CA GLY A 302 2.14 6.29 -22.00
C GLY A 302 2.69 6.00 -23.40
N ASP A 303 2.82 7.04 -24.21
CA ASP A 303 3.37 6.98 -25.57
C ASP A 303 4.72 7.73 -25.67
N ASP A 304 5.36 8.02 -24.54
CA ASP A 304 6.60 8.79 -24.49
C ASP A 304 7.83 7.89 -24.35
N TRP A 305 8.80 8.15 -25.21
CA TRP A 305 10.04 7.39 -25.35
C TRP A 305 11.23 8.32 -25.27
N VAL A 306 12.30 7.90 -24.58
CA VAL A 306 13.57 8.64 -24.53
C VAL A 306 14.64 7.87 -25.30
N LYS A 307 15.53 8.58 -25.99
CA LYS A 307 16.57 7.95 -26.81
C LYS A 307 17.62 7.26 -25.92
N SER A 308 18.12 6.10 -26.35
CA SER A 308 19.16 5.36 -25.60
C SER A 308 20.45 6.14 -25.37
N ASP A 309 20.72 7.16 -26.19
CA ASP A 309 21.92 8.00 -26.08
C ASP A 309 21.84 8.98 -24.89
N ASP A 310 20.62 9.25 -24.40
CA ASP A 310 20.37 10.20 -23.30
C ASP A 310 20.33 9.51 -21.93
N VAL A 311 20.47 8.17 -21.91
CA VAL A 311 20.28 7.34 -20.72
C VAL A 311 21.31 6.23 -20.56
N TYR A 312 21.48 5.76 -19.33
CA TYR A 312 22.18 4.51 -19.04
C TYR A 312 21.27 3.53 -18.29
N LEU A 313 21.58 2.24 -18.38
CA LEU A 313 20.87 1.19 -17.65
C LEU A 313 21.51 0.98 -16.28
N TYR A 314 20.71 0.63 -15.27
CA TYR A 314 21.27 0.32 -13.95
C TYR A 314 20.47 -0.73 -13.17
N LYS A 315 21.03 -1.16 -12.04
CA LYS A 315 20.36 -1.94 -11.00
C LYS A 315 20.81 -1.43 -9.62
N ASP A 316 19.84 -1.23 -8.72
CA ASP A 316 20.10 -0.85 -7.32
C ASP A 316 20.63 -2.06 -6.53
N VAL A 317 21.92 -2.31 -6.65
CA VAL A 317 22.60 -3.42 -5.97
C VAL A 317 23.77 -2.85 -5.18
N LYS A 318 23.68 -2.98 -3.85
CA LYS A 318 24.80 -2.64 -2.98
C LYS A 318 25.86 -3.72 -3.05
N ASN A 319 27.07 -3.35 -3.46
CA ASN A 319 28.23 -4.24 -3.42
C ASN A 319 29.38 -3.59 -2.68
N ARG A 320 30.37 -4.40 -2.31
CA ARG A 320 31.68 -3.95 -1.87
C ARG A 320 32.72 -4.40 -2.88
N VAL A 321 33.49 -3.46 -3.41
CA VAL A 321 34.49 -3.72 -4.46
C VAL A 321 35.89 -3.38 -3.95
N LYS A 322 36.90 -4.14 -4.39
CA LYS A 322 38.30 -3.90 -4.08
C LYS A 322 39.08 -3.65 -5.36
N THR A 323 39.88 -2.59 -5.39
CA THR A 323 40.73 -2.30 -6.55
C THR A 323 41.92 -3.25 -6.64
N LYS A 324 42.40 -3.46 -7.86
CA LYS A 324 43.63 -4.24 -8.12
C LYS A 324 44.88 -3.51 -7.58
N ASP A 325 46.00 -4.22 -7.56
CA ASP A 325 47.31 -3.68 -7.17
C ASP A 325 47.90 -2.81 -8.30
N VAL A 326 47.27 -1.66 -8.52
CA VAL A 326 47.66 -0.64 -9.50
C VAL A 326 47.60 0.70 -8.79
N LEU A 327 48.62 1.54 -9.01
CA LEU A 327 48.82 2.81 -8.29
C LEU A 327 47.57 3.69 -8.22
N MET A 328 46.78 3.73 -9.30
CA MET A 328 45.49 4.40 -9.34
C MET A 328 44.55 3.73 -10.35
N THR A 329 43.34 3.40 -9.92
CA THR A 329 42.27 2.95 -10.81
C THR A 329 41.40 4.12 -11.22
N THR A 330 41.34 4.43 -12.52
CA THR A 330 40.56 5.55 -13.06
C THR A 330 39.05 5.35 -12.89
N LEU A 331 38.35 6.44 -12.60
CA LEU A 331 36.88 6.51 -12.59
C LEU A 331 36.35 7.07 -13.90
N VAL A 332 35.12 6.72 -14.22
CA VAL A 332 34.39 7.23 -15.37
C VAL A 332 33.06 7.85 -14.94
N ASP A 333 32.53 8.75 -15.77
CA ASP A 333 31.20 9.31 -15.58
C ASP A 333 30.09 8.41 -16.17
N SER A 334 28.83 8.86 -16.08
CA SER A 334 27.68 8.13 -16.63
C SER A 334 27.73 7.90 -18.15
N HIS A 335 28.66 8.53 -18.88
CA HIS A 335 28.90 8.32 -20.32
C HIS A 335 30.11 7.40 -20.60
N ALA A 336 30.72 6.84 -19.55
CA ALA A 336 32.00 6.14 -19.58
C ALA A 336 33.17 7.01 -20.06
N ARG A 337 33.14 8.32 -19.81
CA ARG A 337 34.27 9.23 -20.04
C ARG A 337 35.14 9.27 -18.79
N GLU A 338 36.46 9.16 -18.95
CA GLU A 338 37.38 9.22 -17.80
C GLU A 338 37.27 10.56 -17.08
N ILE A 339 37.25 10.50 -15.75
CA ILE A 339 37.23 11.66 -14.87
C ILE A 339 38.70 12.00 -14.55
N SER A 340 39.20 13.10 -15.10
CA SER A 340 40.59 13.51 -14.91
C SER A 340 40.90 13.80 -13.43
N ASN A 341 42.12 13.44 -13.00
CA ASN A 341 42.63 13.66 -11.64
C ASN A 341 41.79 13.04 -10.52
N ARG A 342 40.99 12.01 -10.82
CA ARG A 342 40.18 11.29 -9.84
C ARG A 342 40.30 9.78 -10.07
N GLY A 343 40.54 9.04 -8.99
CA GLY A 343 40.75 7.60 -9.03
C GLY A 343 40.82 7.00 -7.63
N LEU A 344 40.75 5.67 -7.57
CA LEU A 344 40.83 4.92 -6.32
C LEU A 344 42.25 4.35 -6.17
N GLY A 345 42.80 4.40 -4.95
CA GLY A 345 44.16 3.92 -4.68
C GLY A 345 44.28 2.40 -4.73
N ALA A 346 45.50 1.88 -4.92
CA ALA A 346 45.79 0.44 -4.97
C ALA A 346 45.20 -0.33 -3.78
N LEU A 347 44.63 -1.51 -4.05
CA LEU A 347 44.08 -2.43 -3.03
C LEU A 347 43.06 -1.82 -2.05
N SER A 348 42.42 -0.70 -2.40
CA SER A 348 41.43 -0.03 -1.57
C SER A 348 40.03 -0.63 -1.75
N THR A 349 39.24 -0.62 -0.69
CA THR A 349 37.88 -1.20 -0.67
C THR A 349 36.84 -0.10 -0.60
N TRP A 350 35.79 -0.22 -1.41
CA TRP A 350 34.74 0.79 -1.56
C TRP A 350 33.35 0.15 -1.57
N ASP A 351 32.40 0.80 -0.89
CA ASP A 351 30.99 0.47 -1.03
C ASP A 351 30.44 1.11 -2.30
N THR A 352 29.53 0.40 -2.96
CA THR A 352 28.87 0.81 -4.19
C THR A 352 27.37 0.64 -4.00
N ASP A 353 26.57 1.54 -4.57
CA ASP A 353 25.12 1.53 -4.42
C ASP A 353 24.38 1.12 -5.69
N GLU A 354 25.08 1.02 -6.83
CA GLU A 354 24.49 0.76 -8.13
C GLU A 354 25.43 -0.04 -9.04
N VAL A 355 24.84 -0.91 -9.87
CA VAL A 355 25.50 -1.55 -11.02
C VAL A 355 24.96 -0.94 -12.31
N ALA A 356 25.76 -0.16 -13.02
CA ALA A 356 25.40 0.47 -14.28
C ALA A 356 25.89 -0.35 -15.48
N ILE A 357 25.10 -0.36 -16.56
CA ILE A 357 25.51 -0.86 -17.87
C ILE A 357 25.55 0.33 -18.83
N ILE A 358 26.76 0.81 -19.12
CA ILE A 358 27.02 1.98 -19.97
C ILE A 358 27.70 1.46 -21.24
N LYS A 359 27.09 1.71 -22.40
CA LYS A 359 27.57 1.21 -23.72
C LYS A 359 27.83 -0.31 -23.75
N GLY A 360 27.06 -1.08 -22.98
CA GLY A 360 27.17 -2.55 -22.89
C GLY A 360 28.24 -3.04 -21.91
N HIS A 361 29.00 -2.15 -21.28
CA HIS A 361 30.01 -2.48 -20.29
C HIS A 361 29.47 -2.24 -18.87
N ARG A 362 29.90 -3.07 -17.92
CA ARG A 362 29.44 -3.03 -16.53
C ARG A 362 30.34 -2.12 -15.69
N TYR A 363 29.72 -1.29 -14.87
CA TYR A 363 30.40 -0.43 -13.93
C TYR A 363 29.71 -0.46 -12.55
N TYR A 364 30.47 -0.19 -11.49
CA TYR A 364 29.93 -0.02 -10.14
C TYR A 364 29.98 1.45 -9.75
N ARG A 365 28.87 2.01 -9.25
CA ARG A 365 28.84 3.41 -8.82
C ARG A 365 29.41 3.54 -7.41
N VAL A 366 30.45 4.37 -7.27
CA VAL A 366 31.14 4.65 -5.98
C VAL A 366 30.78 6.03 -5.43
N SER A 367 30.31 6.95 -6.27
CA SER A 367 29.79 8.26 -5.87
C SER A 367 28.85 8.83 -6.94
N HIS A 368 28.29 10.02 -6.70
CA HIS A 368 27.41 10.68 -7.67
C HIS A 368 28.15 10.92 -8.99
N ASN A 369 27.62 10.35 -10.09
CA ASN A 369 28.23 10.37 -11.43
C ASN A 369 29.67 9.81 -11.49
N GLU A 370 30.03 8.90 -10.59
CA GLU A 370 31.36 8.30 -10.51
C GLU A 370 31.29 6.79 -10.45
N PHE A 371 31.81 6.17 -11.50
CA PHE A 371 31.71 4.75 -11.72
C PHE A 371 33.10 4.13 -11.91
N ILE A 372 33.28 2.92 -11.40
CA ILE A 372 34.49 2.12 -11.61
C ILE A 372 34.17 0.95 -12.53
N ASP A 373 35.05 0.73 -13.50
CA ASP A 373 34.96 -0.39 -14.44
C ASP A 373 35.02 -1.73 -13.68
N SER A 374 34.05 -2.62 -13.96
CA SER A 374 33.98 -3.91 -13.27
C SER A 374 35.20 -4.79 -13.51
N ASP A 375 35.93 -4.61 -14.61
CA ASP A 375 37.12 -5.38 -14.93
C ASP A 375 38.36 -4.91 -14.15
N LYS A 376 38.28 -3.74 -13.49
CA LYS A 376 39.36 -3.15 -12.69
C LYS A 376 39.24 -3.42 -11.19
N VAL A 377 38.21 -4.15 -10.76
CA VAL A 377 37.92 -4.44 -9.35
C VAL A 377 37.47 -5.88 -9.13
N ASP A 378 37.64 -6.37 -7.90
CA ASP A 378 37.10 -7.64 -7.43
C ASP A 378 35.92 -7.39 -6.48
N ILE A 379 34.86 -8.22 -6.55
CA ILE A 379 33.77 -8.18 -5.56
C ILE A 379 34.26 -8.82 -4.26
N VAL A 380 34.17 -8.07 -3.16
CA VAL A 380 34.44 -8.57 -1.81
C VAL A 380 33.14 -9.12 -1.24
N ARG A 381 33.08 -10.45 -1.04
CA ARG A 381 31.99 -11.07 -0.28
C ARG A 381 32.28 -10.89 1.20
N SER A 382 31.28 -10.41 1.95
CA SER A 382 31.31 -10.32 3.41
C SER A 382 31.41 -11.67 4.08
#